data_AF-A0A7J6Q1S7-F1
#
_entry.id   AF-A0A7J6Q1S7-F1
#
_cell.length_a   1.000
_cell.length_b   1.000
_cell.length_c   1.000
_cell.angle_alpha   90.00
_cell.angle_beta   90.00
_cell.angle_gamma   90.00
#
_symmetry.space_group_name_H-M   'P 1'
#
loop_
_entity.id
_entity.type
_entity.pdbx_description
1 polymer ?
#
loop_
_entity_poly.entity_id
_entity_poly.type
_entity_poly.pdbx_seq_one_letter_code
_entity_poly.pdbx_strand_id
1 'polypeptide(L)'
;MTIVSGRLVGTRSTFLRSLTTARQQLQRKPISRQAEVSQRIAKCRSLEEVEGFLRRSDMPLESFDLITTCTALHRLARYSSTSPHLLQRTVDRMADLLTERASSVHPRVISNALWSSARLSCHTDCHHLVRSLVTVINSLPSLEAFEPLHIANCLWACGSLYDCLSDAPTKRSVLAAVSHLVKCLLSRRPSADFTEQNISNIIWGLGVMEVLQPSGLLLHLSTLAEARLNHHAAATQSQANAVWGLAKLLQA
;
A
#
# COMPACT_ATOMS: atom_id res chain seq x y z
N MET A 1 41.43 -57.35 3.82
CA MET A 1 42.23 -56.30 4.47
C MET A 1 43.39 -55.96 3.54
N THR A 2 43.27 -54.90 2.74
CA THR A 2 44.37 -54.05 2.25
C THR A 2 43.70 -52.79 1.66
N ILE A 3 43.90 -51.67 2.33
CA ILE A 3 43.48 -50.33 1.89
C ILE A 3 44.68 -49.75 1.13
N VAL A 4 44.47 -49.21 -0.07
CA VAL A 4 45.41 -48.25 -0.68
C VAL A 4 44.66 -46.96 -0.97
N SER A 5 45.08 -45.94 -0.23
CA SER A 5 44.55 -44.59 -0.13
C SER A 5 44.99 -43.74 -1.33
N GLY A 6 44.07 -43.48 -2.26
CA GLY A 6 44.24 -42.48 -3.32
C GLY A 6 43.74 -41.12 -2.84
N ARG A 7 44.64 -40.25 -2.37
CA ARG A 7 44.35 -38.88 -1.97
C ARG A 7 43.91 -38.04 -3.17
N LEU A 8 42.64 -37.62 -3.20
CA LEU A 8 42.20 -36.47 -3.99
C LEU A 8 42.78 -35.20 -3.36
N VAL A 9 43.93 -34.73 -3.86
CA VAL A 9 44.49 -33.42 -3.52
C VAL A 9 43.77 -32.34 -4.34
N GLY A 10 42.49 -32.15 -4.04
CA GLY A 10 41.79 -30.90 -4.32
C GLY A 10 41.74 -30.14 -3.01
N THR A 11 42.53 -29.07 -2.85
CA THR A 11 42.60 -28.36 -1.58
C THR A 11 41.19 -27.91 -1.16
N ARG A 12 40.79 -28.19 0.08
CA ARG A 12 39.52 -27.76 0.69
C ARG A 12 39.24 -26.26 0.43
N SER A 13 40.31 -25.47 0.28
CA SER A 13 40.31 -24.06 -0.12
C SER A 13 39.69 -23.80 -1.50
N THR A 14 39.98 -24.60 -2.54
CA THR A 14 39.44 -24.42 -3.88
C THR A 14 37.94 -24.74 -3.94
N PHE A 15 37.50 -25.75 -3.20
CA PHE A 15 36.09 -26.14 -3.09
C PHE A 15 35.27 -25.14 -2.25
N LEU A 16 35.84 -24.60 -1.17
CA LEU A 16 35.20 -23.55 -0.38
C LEU A 16 35.13 -22.23 -1.17
N ARG A 17 36.16 -21.88 -1.96
CA ARG A 17 36.11 -20.74 -2.87
C ARG A 17 35.05 -20.93 -3.96
N SER A 18 34.96 -22.09 -4.60
CA SER A 18 33.94 -22.35 -5.63
C SER A 18 32.52 -22.31 -5.07
N LEU A 19 32.30 -22.81 -3.85
CA LEU A 19 31.01 -22.67 -3.15
C LEU A 19 30.71 -21.22 -2.74
N THR A 20 31.71 -20.44 -2.36
CA THR A 20 31.54 -19.02 -2.04
C THR A 20 31.20 -18.21 -3.29
N THR A 21 31.88 -18.48 -4.42
CA THR A 21 31.61 -17.86 -5.72
C THR A 21 30.26 -18.29 -6.27
N ALA A 22 29.90 -19.57 -6.17
CA ALA A 22 28.57 -20.07 -6.57
C ALA A 22 27.45 -19.50 -5.69
N ARG A 23 27.70 -19.29 -4.39
CA ARG A 23 26.75 -18.63 -3.47
C ARG A 23 26.64 -17.13 -3.73
N GLN A 24 27.73 -16.46 -4.11
CA GLN A 24 27.70 -15.07 -4.59
C GLN A 24 27.00 -14.92 -5.95
N GLN A 25 27.13 -15.91 -6.85
CA GLN A 25 26.44 -15.95 -8.14
C GLN A 25 24.95 -16.30 -7.99
N LEU A 26 24.58 -17.20 -7.08
CA LEU A 26 23.18 -17.52 -6.73
C LEU A 26 22.46 -16.36 -6.03
N GLN A 27 23.20 -15.43 -5.41
CA GLN A 27 22.65 -14.27 -4.71
C GLN A 27 22.41 -13.04 -5.59
N ARG A 28 22.78 -13.05 -6.87
CA ARG A 28 22.59 -11.92 -7.78
C ARG A 28 21.75 -12.31 -8.99
N LYS A 29 20.45 -12.55 -8.78
CA LYS A 29 19.50 -12.37 -9.88
C LYS A 29 19.64 -10.92 -10.37
N PRO A 30 19.89 -10.68 -11.67
CA PRO A 30 19.94 -9.32 -12.19
C PRO A 30 18.60 -8.63 -11.86
N ILE A 31 18.68 -7.45 -11.26
CA ILE A 31 17.50 -6.64 -10.95
C ILE A 31 16.85 -6.30 -12.31
N SER A 32 15.53 -6.48 -12.42
CA SER A 32 14.84 -6.12 -13.66
C SER A 32 14.94 -4.61 -13.89
N ARG A 33 14.96 -4.19 -15.15
CA ARG A 33 14.99 -2.75 -15.50
C ARG A 33 13.87 -1.96 -14.81
N GLN A 34 12.67 -2.55 -14.67
CA GLN A 34 11.54 -1.99 -13.92
C GLN A 34 11.89 -1.76 -12.44
N ALA A 35 12.49 -2.77 -11.78
CA ALA A 35 12.86 -2.66 -10.38
C ALA A 35 13.97 -1.61 -10.16
N GLU A 36 14.91 -1.45 -11.08
CA GLU A 36 15.91 -0.36 -11.03
C GLU A 36 15.26 1.02 -11.15
N VAL A 37 14.34 1.19 -12.12
CA VAL A 37 13.59 2.44 -12.32
C VAL A 37 12.75 2.78 -11.09
N SER A 38 12.00 1.81 -10.56
CA SER A 38 11.19 1.98 -9.34
C SER A 38 12.07 2.36 -8.13
N GLN A 39 13.23 1.73 -7.96
CA GLN A 39 14.18 2.09 -6.89
C GLN A 39 14.74 3.51 -7.05
N ARG A 40 15.01 3.96 -8.28
CA ARG A 40 15.47 5.33 -8.54
C ARG A 40 14.40 6.35 -8.20
N ILE A 41 13.15 6.14 -8.66
CA ILE A 41 12.00 6.98 -8.32
C ILE A 41 11.78 7.03 -6.80
N ALA A 42 11.90 5.89 -6.12
CA ALA A 42 11.77 5.81 -4.66
C ALA A 42 12.88 6.57 -3.90
N LYS A 43 14.01 6.87 -4.54
CA LYS A 43 15.10 7.65 -3.92
C LYS A 43 14.96 9.15 -4.14
N CYS A 44 14.08 9.61 -5.02
CA CYS A 44 13.85 11.04 -5.25
C CYS A 44 13.34 11.74 -3.97
N ARG A 45 13.97 12.86 -3.64
CA ARG A 45 13.78 13.65 -2.42
C ARG A 45 13.11 15.00 -2.64
N SER A 46 12.87 15.37 -3.90
CA SER A 46 12.16 16.58 -4.29
C SER A 46 11.19 16.31 -5.43
N LEU A 47 10.22 17.20 -5.62
CA LEU A 47 9.33 17.18 -6.79
C LEU A 47 10.12 17.26 -8.09
N GLU A 48 11.10 18.17 -8.17
CA GLU A 48 11.92 18.38 -9.36
C GLU A 48 12.70 17.13 -9.77
N GLU A 49 13.22 16.37 -8.79
CA GLU A 49 13.87 15.10 -9.05
C GLU A 49 12.89 14.06 -9.62
N VAL A 50 11.68 13.96 -9.06
CA VAL A 50 10.65 13.02 -9.54
C VAL A 50 10.20 13.41 -10.94
N GLU A 51 9.80 14.66 -11.16
CA GLU A 51 9.36 15.14 -12.48
C GLU A 51 10.47 15.06 -13.52
N GLY A 52 11.69 15.47 -13.13
CA GLY A 52 12.87 15.39 -13.96
C GLY A 52 13.15 13.96 -14.40
N PHE A 53 13.03 13.00 -13.49
CA PHE A 53 13.16 11.58 -13.78
C PHE A 53 12.05 11.09 -14.72
N LEU A 54 10.78 11.37 -14.42
CA LEU A 54 9.64 10.88 -15.21
C LEU A 54 9.63 11.47 -16.64
N ARG A 55 10.16 12.68 -16.84
CA ARG A 55 10.25 13.32 -18.16
C ARG A 55 11.48 12.90 -18.96
N ARG A 56 12.61 12.62 -18.30
CA ARG A 56 13.92 12.38 -18.95
C ARG A 56 14.42 10.94 -18.85
N SER A 57 13.67 10.05 -18.21
CA SER A 57 14.01 8.64 -18.07
C SER A 57 14.07 7.95 -19.44
N ASP A 58 15.08 7.10 -19.64
CA ASP A 58 15.21 6.22 -20.82
C ASP A 58 14.08 5.20 -20.95
N MET A 59 13.26 5.08 -19.91
CA MET A 59 12.03 4.30 -19.88
C MET A 59 10.85 5.27 -19.79
N PRO A 60 10.01 5.38 -20.83
CA PRO A 60 8.83 6.26 -20.80
C PRO A 60 7.77 5.72 -19.85
N LEU A 61 6.93 6.61 -19.32
CA LEU A 61 5.86 6.29 -18.37
C LEU A 61 4.91 5.18 -18.90
N GLU A 62 4.63 5.18 -20.19
CA GLU A 62 3.77 4.19 -20.87
C GLU A 62 4.33 2.77 -20.80
N SER A 63 5.64 2.62 -20.58
CA SER A 63 6.29 1.33 -20.44
C SER A 63 6.44 0.87 -18.99
N PHE A 64 6.05 1.70 -18.02
CA PHE A 64 6.11 1.31 -16.62
C PHE A 64 5.14 0.17 -16.33
N ASP A 65 5.57 -0.74 -15.46
CA ASP A 65 4.70 -1.75 -14.89
C ASP A 65 3.90 -1.19 -13.70
N LEU A 66 3.04 -2.03 -13.12
CA LEU A 66 2.14 -1.65 -12.04
C LEU A 66 2.90 -1.15 -10.80
N ILE A 67 4.02 -1.79 -10.46
CA ILE A 67 4.81 -1.43 -9.28
C ILE A 67 5.51 -0.09 -9.50
N THR A 68 6.13 0.08 -10.67
CA THR A 68 6.89 1.29 -11.01
C THR A 68 5.97 2.50 -11.14
N THR A 69 4.81 2.32 -11.78
CA THR A 69 3.76 3.35 -11.87
C THR A 69 3.23 3.72 -10.50
N CYS A 70 2.94 2.74 -9.64
CA CYS A 70 2.51 3.01 -8.26
C CYS A 70 3.57 3.77 -7.46
N THR A 71 4.86 3.44 -7.60
CA THR A 71 5.95 4.18 -6.94
C THR A 71 6.02 5.62 -7.43
N ALA A 72 5.87 5.85 -8.74
CA ALA A 72 5.81 7.20 -9.32
C ALA A 72 4.63 8.01 -8.75
N LEU A 73 3.42 7.44 -8.82
CA LEU A 73 2.20 8.07 -8.32
C LEU A 73 2.32 8.43 -6.83
N HIS A 74 2.82 7.50 -6.01
CA HIS A 74 3.03 7.72 -4.58
C HIS A 74 4.02 8.85 -4.30
N ARG A 75 5.07 8.98 -5.12
CA ARG A 75 6.04 10.09 -4.99
C ARG A 75 5.41 11.42 -5.35
N LEU A 76 4.63 11.49 -6.44
CA LEU A 76 3.92 12.71 -6.82
C LEU A 76 2.92 13.14 -5.72
N ALA A 77 2.14 12.21 -5.18
CA ALA A 77 1.17 12.46 -4.10
C ALA A 77 1.79 13.01 -2.81
N ARG A 78 3.08 12.74 -2.57
CA ARG A 78 3.80 13.26 -1.40
C ARG A 78 4.10 14.75 -1.48
N TYR A 79 4.29 15.29 -2.68
CA TYR A 79 4.76 16.68 -2.85
C TYR A 79 3.64 17.69 -3.12
N SER A 80 2.38 17.26 -3.31
CA SER A 80 1.13 18.06 -3.42
C SER A 80 1.07 19.06 -4.57
N SER A 81 2.17 19.74 -4.90
CA SER A 81 2.36 20.53 -6.12
C SER A 81 2.98 19.62 -7.17
N THR A 82 2.34 19.40 -8.30
CA THR A 82 2.89 18.61 -9.42
C THR A 82 2.29 19.15 -10.71
N SER A 83 3.04 19.05 -11.81
CA SER A 83 2.51 19.29 -13.16
C SER A 83 1.21 18.51 -13.40
N PRO A 84 0.05 19.18 -13.57
CA PRO A 84 -1.25 18.51 -13.67
C PRO A 84 -1.30 17.48 -14.80
N HIS A 85 -0.64 17.77 -15.92
CA HIS A 85 -0.59 16.86 -17.07
C HIS A 85 0.22 15.58 -16.79
N LEU A 86 1.37 15.70 -16.11
CA LEU A 86 2.18 14.52 -15.75
C LEU A 86 1.46 13.67 -14.70
N LEU A 87 0.79 14.33 -13.75
CA LEU A 87 0.00 13.69 -12.73
C LEU A 87 -1.16 12.88 -13.35
N GLN A 88 -1.96 13.50 -14.21
CA GLN A 88 -3.08 12.82 -14.87
C GLN A 88 -2.61 11.63 -15.71
N ARG A 89 -1.53 11.78 -16.50
CA ARG A 89 -0.93 10.65 -17.24
C ARG A 89 -0.51 9.50 -16.34
N THR A 90 0.00 9.79 -15.15
CA THR A 90 0.42 8.75 -14.19
C THR A 90 -0.79 8.05 -13.58
N VAL A 91 -1.87 8.80 -13.28
CA VAL A 91 -3.15 8.26 -12.80
C VAL A 91 -3.80 7.36 -13.85
N ASP A 92 -3.88 7.83 -15.10
CA ASP A 92 -4.47 7.07 -16.21
C ASP A 92 -3.70 5.78 -16.45
N ARG A 93 -2.37 5.86 -16.52
CA ARG A 93 -1.51 4.67 -16.69
C ARG A 93 -1.71 3.65 -15.56
N MET A 94 -1.85 4.12 -14.32
CA MET A 94 -2.11 3.24 -13.18
C MET A 94 -3.47 2.55 -13.32
N ALA A 95 -4.50 3.27 -13.76
CA ALA A 95 -5.84 2.72 -13.94
C ALA A 95 -5.89 1.68 -15.07
N ASP A 96 -5.23 1.93 -16.20
CA ASP A 96 -5.12 1.00 -17.32
C ASP A 96 -4.46 -0.32 -16.90
N LEU A 97 -3.32 -0.23 -16.20
CA LEU A 97 -2.59 -1.41 -15.71
C LEU A 97 -3.40 -2.25 -14.71
N LEU A 98 -4.25 -1.62 -13.88
CA LEU A 98 -5.14 -2.33 -12.96
C LEU A 98 -6.25 -3.06 -13.70
N THR A 99 -6.82 -2.45 -14.75
CA THR A 99 -7.83 -3.06 -15.61
C THR A 99 -7.26 -4.27 -16.36
N GLU A 100 -6.02 -4.19 -16.84
CA GLU A 100 -5.32 -5.29 -17.51
C GLU A 100 -4.93 -6.45 -16.58
N ARG A 101 -4.71 -6.19 -15.28
CA ARG A 101 -4.11 -7.15 -14.33
C ARG A 101 -4.87 -7.31 -13.01
N ALA A 102 -6.20 -7.39 -13.08
CA ALA A 102 -7.04 -7.40 -11.89
C ALA A 102 -6.79 -8.57 -10.91
N SER A 103 -6.27 -9.72 -11.37
CA SER A 103 -6.34 -10.98 -10.62
C SER A 103 -5.19 -11.29 -9.64
N SER A 104 -4.20 -10.41 -9.43
CA SER A 104 -3.09 -10.70 -8.49
C SER A 104 -2.29 -9.46 -8.06
N VAL A 105 -2.99 -8.37 -7.73
CA VAL A 105 -2.31 -7.14 -7.30
C VAL A 105 -1.85 -7.26 -5.84
N HIS A 106 -0.57 -7.00 -5.60
CA HIS A 106 0.00 -7.02 -4.26
C HIS A 106 -0.64 -5.95 -3.34
N PRO A 107 -0.98 -6.26 -2.07
CA PRO A 107 -1.64 -5.33 -1.14
C PRO A 107 -0.98 -3.95 -1.00
N ARG A 108 0.36 -3.92 -0.99
CA ARG A 108 1.15 -2.68 -0.97
C ARG A 108 0.83 -1.75 -2.14
N VAL A 109 0.65 -2.29 -3.34
CA VAL A 109 0.32 -1.50 -4.54
C VAL A 109 -1.07 -0.90 -4.38
N ILE A 110 -2.05 -1.71 -3.95
CA ILE A 110 -3.44 -1.28 -3.75
C ILE A 110 -3.50 -0.15 -2.72
N SER A 111 -2.93 -0.37 -1.54
CA SER A 111 -2.97 0.60 -0.43
C SER A 111 -2.22 1.88 -0.75
N ASN A 112 -1.04 1.82 -1.39
CA ASN A 112 -0.31 3.01 -1.78
C ASN A 112 -1.03 3.78 -2.89
N ALA A 113 -1.60 3.11 -3.87
CA ALA A 113 -2.35 3.75 -4.94
C ALA A 113 -3.62 4.43 -4.40
N LEU A 114 -4.40 3.76 -3.55
CA LEU A 114 -5.57 4.37 -2.89
C LEU A 114 -5.17 5.59 -2.05
N TRP A 115 -4.13 5.47 -1.23
CA TRP A 115 -3.61 6.59 -0.44
C TRP A 115 -3.19 7.76 -1.33
N SER A 116 -2.54 7.47 -2.45
CA SER A 116 -2.11 8.49 -3.41
C SER A 116 -3.32 9.18 -4.05
N SER A 117 -4.34 8.42 -4.48
CA SER A 117 -5.60 8.96 -5.00
C SER A 117 -6.29 9.88 -3.99
N ALA A 118 -6.36 9.48 -2.72
CA ALA A 118 -6.94 10.30 -1.65
C ALA A 118 -6.17 11.61 -1.43
N ARG A 119 -4.84 11.58 -1.55
CA ARG A 119 -3.97 12.76 -1.42
C ARG A 119 -4.06 13.70 -2.63
N LEU A 120 -4.40 13.16 -3.79
CA LEU A 120 -4.43 13.87 -5.06
C LEU A 120 -5.84 14.30 -5.50
N SER A 121 -6.89 13.92 -4.75
CA SER A 121 -8.30 14.13 -5.14
C SER A 121 -8.69 15.59 -5.37
N CYS A 122 -8.01 16.53 -4.72
CA CYS A 122 -8.20 17.97 -4.95
C CYS A 122 -7.35 18.57 -6.08
N HIS A 123 -6.43 17.78 -6.67
CA HIS A 123 -5.49 18.24 -7.69
C HIS A 123 -5.74 17.59 -9.07
N THR A 124 -6.38 16.43 -9.13
CA THR A 124 -6.59 15.67 -10.37
C THR A 124 -7.80 14.75 -10.24
N ASP A 125 -8.44 14.40 -11.37
CA ASP A 125 -9.51 13.42 -11.36
C ASP A 125 -8.93 12.01 -11.18
N CYS A 126 -9.22 11.40 -10.02
CA CYS A 126 -8.83 10.05 -9.66
C CYS A 126 -10.00 9.06 -9.70
N HIS A 127 -11.20 9.45 -10.17
CA HIS A 127 -12.41 8.62 -10.07
C HIS A 127 -12.25 7.28 -10.80
N HIS A 128 -11.68 7.29 -12.01
CA HIS A 128 -11.43 6.06 -12.77
C HIS A 128 -10.45 5.13 -12.02
N LEU A 129 -9.34 5.67 -11.52
CA LEU A 129 -8.36 4.91 -10.74
C LEU A 129 -8.98 4.34 -9.45
N VAL A 130 -9.77 5.12 -8.73
CA VAL A 130 -10.48 4.66 -7.52
C VAL A 130 -11.42 3.51 -7.85
N ARG A 131 -12.21 3.61 -8.93
CA ARG A 131 -13.08 2.53 -9.40
C ARG A 131 -12.31 1.25 -9.71
N SER A 132 -11.17 1.35 -10.39
CA SER A 132 -10.33 0.19 -10.68
C SER A 132 -9.77 -0.43 -9.39
N LEU A 133 -9.31 0.37 -8.44
CA LEU A 133 -8.77 -0.11 -7.16
C LEU A 133 -9.83 -0.81 -6.30
N VAL A 134 -11.04 -0.26 -6.18
CA VAL A 134 -12.11 -0.90 -5.40
C VAL A 134 -12.63 -2.16 -6.10
N THR A 135 -12.63 -2.19 -7.44
CA THR A 135 -12.96 -3.40 -8.21
C THR A 135 -11.95 -4.51 -7.93
N VAL A 136 -10.65 -4.17 -7.91
CA VAL A 136 -9.60 -5.13 -7.54
C VAL A 136 -9.85 -5.66 -6.13
N ILE A 137 -10.02 -4.80 -5.12
CA ILE A 137 -10.27 -5.24 -3.73
C ILE A 137 -11.49 -6.18 -3.64
N ASN A 138 -12.60 -5.81 -4.28
CA ASN A 138 -13.83 -6.59 -4.26
C ASN A 138 -13.71 -7.93 -5.01
N SER A 139 -12.78 -8.05 -5.95
CA SER A 139 -12.52 -9.29 -6.68
C SER A 139 -11.55 -10.23 -5.97
N LEU A 140 -10.82 -9.77 -4.95
CA LEU A 140 -9.85 -10.60 -4.24
C LEU A 140 -10.59 -11.66 -3.40
N PRO A 141 -10.21 -12.95 -3.50
CA PRO A 141 -10.85 -14.01 -2.74
C PRO A 141 -10.58 -13.91 -1.23
N SER A 142 -9.43 -13.34 -0.86
CA SER A 142 -9.02 -13.09 0.51
C SER A 142 -8.09 -11.88 0.59
N LEU A 143 -8.10 -11.20 1.74
CA LEU A 143 -7.22 -10.08 2.06
C LEU A 143 -6.15 -10.45 3.09
N GLU A 144 -5.89 -11.74 3.36
CA GLU A 144 -4.92 -12.18 4.38
C GLU A 144 -3.51 -11.59 4.20
N ALA A 145 -3.08 -11.36 2.96
CA ALA A 145 -1.79 -10.74 2.65
C ALA A 145 -1.72 -9.24 3.01
N PHE A 146 -2.84 -8.58 3.31
CA PHE A 146 -2.86 -7.17 3.73
C PHE A 146 -2.35 -7.03 5.15
N GLU A 147 -1.08 -6.69 5.31
CA GLU A 147 -0.52 -6.25 6.59
C GLU A 147 -1.33 -5.09 7.23
N PRO A 148 -1.26 -4.92 8.57
CA PRO A 148 -1.96 -3.87 9.33
C PRO A 148 -1.93 -2.47 8.68
N LEU A 149 -0.76 -2.05 8.20
CA LEU A 149 -0.58 -0.74 7.57
C LEU A 149 -1.36 -0.61 6.25
N HIS A 150 -1.47 -1.69 5.47
CA HIS A 150 -2.20 -1.69 4.21
C HIS A 150 -3.69 -1.51 4.46
N ILE A 151 -4.25 -2.21 5.46
CA ILE A 151 -5.65 -2.07 5.87
C ILE A 151 -5.92 -0.63 6.32
N ALA A 152 -5.07 -0.08 7.18
CA ALA A 152 -5.23 1.27 7.70
C ALA A 152 -5.17 2.33 6.59
N ASN A 153 -4.21 2.21 5.67
CA ASN A 153 -4.10 3.14 4.54
C ASN A 153 -5.31 3.04 3.60
N CYS A 154 -5.79 1.83 3.31
CA CYS A 154 -6.99 1.66 2.48
C CYS A 154 -8.23 2.28 3.14
N LEU A 155 -8.49 1.99 4.42
CA LEU A 155 -9.67 2.51 5.12
C LEU A 155 -9.64 4.03 5.26
N TRP A 156 -8.48 4.60 5.58
CA TRP A 156 -8.30 6.05 5.61
C TRP A 156 -8.51 6.70 4.23
N ALA A 157 -7.95 6.09 3.17
CA ALA A 157 -8.10 6.59 1.81
C ALA A 157 -9.55 6.52 1.34
N CYS A 158 -10.25 5.41 1.61
CA CYS A 158 -11.67 5.27 1.31
C CYS A 158 -12.49 6.38 1.98
N GLY A 159 -12.27 6.63 3.28
CA GLY A 159 -12.96 7.71 4.00
C GLY A 159 -12.65 9.09 3.41
N SER A 160 -11.37 9.37 3.14
CA SER A 160 -10.93 10.65 2.55
C SER A 160 -11.52 10.93 1.17
N LEU A 161 -11.78 9.87 0.40
CA LEU A 161 -12.36 9.96 -0.95
C LEU A 161 -13.88 9.98 -0.94
N TYR A 162 -14.52 9.43 0.10
CA TYR A 162 -15.94 9.09 0.09
C TYR A 162 -16.87 10.27 -0.21
N ASP A 163 -16.57 11.44 0.36
CA ASP A 163 -17.36 12.65 0.15
C ASP A 163 -17.05 13.34 -1.18
N CYS A 164 -15.83 13.18 -1.70
CA CYS A 164 -15.42 13.74 -2.99
C CYS A 164 -16.04 13.00 -4.19
N LEU A 165 -16.39 11.72 -4.01
CA LEU A 165 -17.04 10.94 -5.05
C LEU A 165 -18.46 11.47 -5.30
N SER A 166 -18.79 11.76 -6.55
CA SER A 166 -20.09 12.31 -6.93
C SER A 166 -21.14 11.25 -7.27
N ASP A 167 -20.71 10.05 -7.71
CA ASP A 167 -21.63 9.03 -8.19
C ASP A 167 -21.92 7.92 -7.15
N ALA A 168 -23.22 7.64 -6.96
CA ALA A 168 -23.69 6.62 -6.03
C ALA A 168 -23.17 5.20 -6.32
N PRO A 169 -23.02 4.75 -7.59
CA PRO A 169 -22.40 3.46 -7.90
C PRO A 169 -20.99 3.32 -7.32
N THR A 170 -20.10 4.29 -7.54
CA THR A 170 -18.73 4.24 -7.00
C THR A 170 -18.73 4.26 -5.48
N LYS A 171 -19.55 5.10 -4.83
CA LYS A 171 -19.68 5.09 -3.36
C LYS A 171 -20.08 3.70 -2.82
N ARG A 172 -21.04 3.04 -3.46
CA ARG A 172 -21.43 1.65 -3.08
C ARG A 172 -20.29 0.66 -3.27
N SER A 173 -19.53 0.76 -4.35
CA SER A 173 -18.35 -0.09 -4.58
C SER A 173 -17.24 0.14 -3.54
N VAL A 174 -17.06 1.39 -3.09
CA VAL A 174 -16.15 1.73 -1.97
C VAL A 174 -16.64 1.07 -0.68
N LEU A 175 -17.92 1.19 -0.33
CA LEU A 175 -18.48 0.55 0.87
C LEU A 175 -18.37 -0.98 0.84
N ALA A 176 -18.51 -1.60 -0.33
CA ALA A 176 -18.25 -3.03 -0.51
C ALA A 176 -16.79 -3.37 -0.20
N ALA A 177 -15.84 -2.61 -0.74
CA ALA A 177 -14.41 -2.81 -0.48
C ALA A 177 -14.06 -2.61 1.01
N VAL A 178 -14.64 -1.57 1.63
CA VAL A 178 -14.56 -1.32 3.08
C VAL A 178 -15.07 -2.50 3.88
N SER A 179 -16.17 -3.13 3.46
CA SER A 179 -16.71 -4.32 4.14
C SER A 179 -15.74 -5.51 4.10
N HIS A 180 -15.02 -5.71 2.98
CA HIS A 180 -13.96 -6.73 2.90
C HIS A 180 -12.77 -6.38 3.81
N LEU A 181 -12.33 -5.12 3.81
CA LEU A 181 -11.25 -4.63 4.67
C LEU A 181 -11.59 -4.75 6.17
N VAL A 182 -12.83 -4.45 6.55
CA VAL A 182 -13.34 -4.59 7.92
C VAL A 182 -13.37 -6.06 8.35
N LYS A 183 -13.82 -6.98 7.49
CA LYS A 183 -13.75 -8.43 7.79
C LYS A 183 -12.31 -8.88 8.02
N CYS A 184 -11.37 -8.38 7.21
CA CYS A 184 -9.94 -8.66 7.38
C CYS A 184 -9.36 -8.02 8.66
N LEU A 185 -9.83 -6.83 9.05
CA LEU A 185 -9.48 -6.22 10.34
C LEU A 185 -9.95 -7.08 11.51
N LEU A 186 -11.20 -7.53 11.48
CA LEU A 186 -11.80 -8.32 12.57
C LEU A 186 -11.19 -9.71 12.73
N SER A 187 -10.64 -10.29 11.67
CA SER A 187 -9.91 -11.56 11.77
C SER A 187 -8.52 -11.42 12.41
N ARG A 188 -8.05 -10.18 12.65
CA ARG A 188 -6.77 -9.90 13.30
C ARG A 188 -6.96 -9.82 14.81
N ARG A 189 -5.92 -10.21 15.54
CA ARG A 189 -5.90 -10.07 17.00
C ARG A 189 -5.80 -8.58 17.37
N PRO A 190 -6.50 -8.10 18.42
CA PRO A 190 -6.37 -6.72 18.90
C PRO A 190 -4.94 -6.32 19.30
N SER A 191 -4.07 -7.28 19.61
CA SER A 191 -2.65 -7.04 19.91
C SER A 191 -1.73 -7.12 18.67
N ALA A 192 -2.28 -7.20 17.46
CA ALA A 192 -1.48 -7.25 16.24
C ALA A 192 -0.59 -5.99 16.07
N ASP A 193 0.35 -6.04 15.12
CA ASP A 193 1.36 -5.00 14.83
C ASP A 193 0.78 -3.67 14.29
N PHE A 194 -0.45 -3.31 14.67
CA PHE A 194 -1.00 -1.98 14.41
C PHE A 194 -0.26 -0.93 15.24
N THR A 195 0.27 0.06 14.55
CA THR A 195 0.77 1.28 15.18
C THR A 195 -0.39 2.19 15.63
N GLU A 196 -0.10 3.15 16.50
CA GLU A 196 -1.07 4.18 16.91
C GLU A 196 -1.65 4.94 15.72
N GLN A 197 -0.81 5.25 14.73
CA GLN A 197 -1.26 5.90 13.50
C GLN A 197 -2.18 4.99 12.68
N ASN A 198 -1.92 3.68 12.64
CA ASN A 198 -2.80 2.77 11.92
C ASN A 198 -4.19 2.73 12.55
N ILE A 199 -4.28 2.63 13.88
CA ILE A 199 -5.57 2.55 14.58
C ILE A 199 -6.36 3.85 14.40
N SER A 200 -5.72 5.00 14.61
CA SER A 200 -6.38 6.29 14.42
C SER A 200 -6.87 6.49 12.97
N ASN A 201 -6.08 6.09 11.97
CA ASN A 201 -6.48 6.14 10.56
C ASN A 201 -7.68 5.23 10.23
N ILE A 202 -7.71 4.02 10.79
CA ILE A 202 -8.84 3.08 10.63
C ILE A 202 -10.12 3.69 11.21
N ILE A 203 -10.06 4.11 12.47
CA ILE A 203 -11.21 4.65 13.20
C ILE A 203 -11.72 5.92 12.53
N TRP A 204 -10.82 6.83 12.15
CA TRP A 204 -11.20 8.06 11.46
C TRP A 204 -11.86 7.78 10.12
N GLY A 205 -11.27 6.90 9.28
CA GLY A 205 -11.82 6.57 7.97
C GLY A 205 -13.22 5.95 8.05
N LEU A 206 -13.41 5.02 8.98
CA LEU A 206 -14.73 4.42 9.24
C LEU A 206 -15.73 5.42 9.79
N GLY A 207 -15.29 6.34 10.68
CA GLY A 207 -16.14 7.39 11.23
C GLY A 207 -16.59 8.43 10.20
N VAL A 208 -15.73 8.79 9.22
CA VAL A 208 -16.11 9.66 8.10
C VAL A 208 -17.20 9.01 7.25
N MET A 209 -17.07 7.70 6.95
CA MET A 209 -18.06 6.97 6.16
C MET A 209 -19.26 6.48 6.98
N GLU A 210 -19.25 6.69 8.30
CA GLU A 210 -20.29 6.24 9.23
C GLU A 210 -20.55 4.72 9.13
N VAL A 211 -19.48 3.92 9.00
CA VAL A 211 -19.56 2.45 8.85
C VAL A 211 -19.33 1.75 10.18
N LEU A 212 -20.42 1.22 10.78
CA LEU A 212 -20.38 0.49 12.05
C LEU A 212 -20.58 -1.04 11.94
N GLN A 213 -20.83 -1.56 10.74
CA GLN A 213 -21.07 -3.00 10.54
C GLN A 213 -19.75 -3.77 10.28
N PRO A 214 -19.65 -5.06 10.67
CA PRO A 214 -20.66 -5.87 11.35
C PRO A 214 -20.74 -5.61 12.86
N SER A 215 -21.80 -6.11 13.49
CA SER A 215 -21.96 -6.12 14.96
C SER A 215 -20.70 -6.68 15.65
N GLY A 216 -20.09 -5.88 16.51
CA GLY A 216 -18.81 -6.15 17.16
C GLY A 216 -17.64 -5.30 16.68
N LEU A 217 -17.78 -4.59 15.54
CA LEU A 217 -16.75 -3.68 15.04
C LEU A 217 -16.39 -2.59 16.05
N LEU A 218 -17.39 -1.94 16.64
CA LEU A 218 -17.15 -0.88 17.63
C LEU A 218 -16.33 -1.37 18.82
N LEU A 219 -16.68 -2.55 19.36
CA LEU A 219 -15.96 -3.15 20.47
C LEU A 219 -14.51 -3.44 20.07
N HIS A 220 -14.30 -4.03 18.89
CA HIS A 220 -12.97 -4.33 18.37
C HIS A 220 -12.10 -3.07 18.20
N LEU A 221 -12.66 -2.00 17.63
CA LEU A 221 -11.98 -0.71 17.47
C LEU A 221 -11.64 -0.09 18.83
N SER A 222 -12.56 -0.18 19.79
CA SER A 222 -12.37 0.34 21.15
C SER A 222 -11.24 -0.40 21.87
N THR A 223 -11.21 -1.74 21.79
CA THR A 223 -10.12 -2.56 22.35
C THR A 223 -8.77 -2.24 21.70
N LEU A 224 -8.74 -2.06 20.37
CA LEU A 224 -7.51 -1.64 19.67
C LEU A 224 -7.02 -0.28 20.17
N ALA A 225 -7.92 0.71 20.25
CA ALA A 225 -7.62 2.05 20.73
C ALA A 225 -7.11 2.03 22.16
N GLU A 226 -7.77 1.31 23.07
CA GLU A 226 -7.37 1.17 24.46
C GLU A 226 -5.97 0.56 24.59
N ALA A 227 -5.68 -0.51 23.85
CA ALA A 227 -4.41 -1.23 23.92
C ALA A 227 -3.20 -0.40 23.43
N ARG A 228 -3.40 0.52 22.48
CA ARG A 228 -2.29 1.22 21.80
C ARG A 228 -2.24 2.72 22.06
N LEU A 229 -3.36 3.37 22.33
CA LEU A 229 -3.43 4.83 22.44
C LEU A 229 -3.38 5.33 23.89
N ASN A 230 -3.49 4.47 24.91
CA ASN A 230 -3.56 4.91 26.32
C ASN A 230 -2.21 5.17 27.02
N HIS A 231 -1.08 5.12 26.30
CA HIS A 231 0.25 5.14 26.91
C HIS A 231 0.89 6.53 27.05
N HIS A 232 0.24 7.60 26.60
CA HIS A 232 0.84 8.95 26.55
C HIS A 232 0.26 9.93 27.58
N ALA A 233 1.15 10.70 28.23
CA ALA A 233 0.79 11.71 29.21
C ALA A 233 0.08 12.95 28.62
N ALA A 234 0.20 13.18 27.31
CA ALA A 234 -0.45 14.27 26.59
C ALA A 234 -1.24 13.73 25.39
N ALA A 235 -2.37 14.37 25.09
CA ALA A 235 -3.23 14.00 23.98
C ALA A 235 -2.49 14.11 22.63
N THR A 236 -2.30 12.99 21.93
CA THR A 236 -1.70 12.93 20.58
C THR A 236 -2.76 13.14 19.50
N GLN A 237 -2.34 13.54 18.30
CA GLN A 237 -3.25 13.61 17.14
C GLN A 237 -3.96 12.28 16.89
N SER A 238 -3.28 11.15 17.11
CA SER A 238 -3.86 9.81 16.97
C SER A 238 -5.02 9.58 17.94
N GLN A 239 -4.86 9.98 19.21
CA GLN A 239 -5.93 9.91 20.21
C GLN A 239 -7.11 10.79 19.82
N ALA A 240 -6.86 12.04 19.42
CA ALA A 240 -7.92 12.96 19.01
C ALA A 240 -8.74 12.40 17.82
N ASN A 241 -8.06 11.90 16.79
CA ASN A 241 -8.70 11.29 15.62
C ASN A 241 -9.51 10.04 15.99
N ALA A 242 -8.99 9.20 16.88
CA ALA A 242 -9.68 8.00 17.33
C ALA A 242 -10.94 8.34 18.15
N VAL A 243 -10.85 9.29 19.10
CA VAL A 243 -12.00 9.72 19.91
C VAL A 243 -13.08 10.32 19.02
N TRP A 244 -12.71 11.22 18.10
CA TRP A 244 -13.67 11.81 17.16
C TRP A 244 -14.33 10.74 16.28
N GLY A 245 -13.57 9.81 15.72
CA GLY A 245 -14.11 8.76 14.85
C GLY A 245 -15.03 7.80 15.60
N LEU A 246 -14.68 7.38 16.82
CA LEU A 246 -15.56 6.58 17.67
C LEU A 246 -16.85 7.33 18.01
N ALA A 247 -16.77 8.63 18.31
CA ALA A 247 -17.95 9.45 18.58
C ALA A 247 -18.86 9.58 17.35
N LYS A 248 -18.30 9.68 16.14
CA LYS A 248 -19.05 9.66 14.88
C LYS A 248 -19.72 8.31 14.65
N LEU A 249 -19.00 7.22 14.88
CA LEU A 249 -19.52 5.86 14.74
C LEU A 249 -20.67 5.56 15.70
N LEU A 250 -20.68 6.15 16.91
CA LEU A 250 -21.79 6.02 17.86
C LEU A 250 -23.06 6.77 17.43
N GLN A 251 -22.97 7.66 16.43
CA GLN A 251 -24.09 8.43 15.89
C GLN A 251 -24.62 7.87 14.56
N ALA A 252 -23.94 6.89 13.98
CA ALA A 252 -24.25 6.25 12.70
C ALA A 252 -25.29 5.13 12.86
#